data_AF-A0A8R7TP13-F1
#
_entry.id   AF-A0A8R7TP13-F1
#
_cell.length_a   1.000
_cell.length_b   1.000
_cell.length_c   1.000
_cell.angle_alpha   90.00
_cell.angle_beta   90.00
_cell.angle_gamma   90.00
#
_symmetry.space_group_name_H-M   'P 1'
#
loop_
_entity.id
_entity.type
_entity.pdbx_description
1 polymer ?
#
loop_
_entity_poly.entity_id
_entity_poly.type
_entity_poly.pdbx_seq_one_letter_code
_entity_poly.pdbx_strand_id
1 'polypeptide(L)'
;MEEGEQQVRRQIQTPATMERDGEQAVDEGEAAAPSGSTSRSTKHTSRIAIQKVTEVIAALSDYKRFLVEEIGFEGVLRIPMIQKINLKFSKFLMTKVDVKEHCIILRDGGTPITFYPEDFHKVFGIPCGQRDIHGKDVDITSEAIEFIRNSIGWTEKSDRSLSSLEVFIGKEINELSSRLEKDSFKMAFVVFVMGSLFAPCTKHDHSTIYYWGAIKDAENISLFNWCKYSFNFLLEAVCKLKLETDANITPNHLSGCHLFFQVNPSKSQLDRPNSLK
;
A
#
# COMPACT_ATOMS: atom_id res chain seq x y z
N MET A 1 26.50 45.48 46.87
CA MET A 1 25.87 45.04 48.12
C MET A 1 25.21 43.72 47.80
N GLU A 2 26.00 42.64 47.81
CA GLU A 2 26.33 41.84 49.02
C GLU A 2 25.08 41.10 49.50
N GLU A 3 25.00 39.79 49.27
CA GLU A 3 25.57 38.72 50.11
C GLU A 3 24.81 38.51 51.43
N GLY A 4 24.67 37.25 51.83
CA GLY A 4 24.31 36.86 53.21
C GLY A 4 23.00 36.07 53.30
N GLU A 5 22.95 34.77 52.96
CA GLU A 5 23.29 33.63 53.84
C GLU A 5 22.15 33.20 54.78
N GLN A 6 21.64 31.96 54.58
CA GLN A 6 21.78 30.81 55.49
C GLN A 6 20.59 30.67 56.49
N GLN A 7 20.15 29.51 56.99
CA GLN A 7 20.34 28.09 56.70
C GLN A 7 19.43 27.32 57.69
N VAL A 8 18.73 26.27 57.21
CA VAL A 8 18.42 24.97 57.86
C VAL A 8 17.94 24.92 59.32
N ARG A 9 16.76 24.31 59.54
CA ARG A 9 16.59 23.26 60.58
C ARG A 9 15.67 22.13 60.11
N ARG A 10 16.20 20.91 60.20
CA ARG A 10 15.57 19.59 60.01
C ARG A 10 14.61 19.28 61.16
N GLN A 11 13.61 18.43 60.92
CA GLN A 11 13.23 17.37 61.85
C GLN A 11 12.57 16.19 61.13
N ILE A 12 13.06 15.00 61.47
CA ILE A 12 12.66 13.66 61.06
C ILE A 12 11.87 13.08 62.24
N GLN A 13 10.73 12.43 62.02
CA GLN A 13 10.25 11.35 62.89
C GLN A 13 9.26 10.42 62.14
N THR A 14 9.58 9.12 62.13
CA THR A 14 8.81 7.96 61.64
C THR A 14 8.00 7.29 62.78
N PRO A 15 7.42 6.07 62.62
CA PRO A 15 6.02 5.78 62.29
C PRO A 15 5.24 5.11 63.45
N ALA A 16 3.94 4.89 63.31
CA ALA A 16 3.12 4.12 64.26
C ALA A 16 2.50 2.87 63.61
N THR A 17 2.56 1.78 64.38
CA THR A 17 2.27 0.37 64.11
C THR A 17 0.88 -0.02 64.66
N MET A 18 0.31 -1.12 64.13
CA MET A 18 -0.68 -2.08 64.71
C MET A 18 -1.74 -2.42 63.63
N GLU A 19 -2.06 -3.67 63.27
CA GLU A 19 -2.11 -4.93 64.03
C GLU A 19 -1.67 -6.18 63.22
N ARG A 20 -1.39 -7.23 63.99
CA ARG A 20 -0.90 -8.59 63.70
C ARG A 20 -2.03 -9.54 64.16
N ASP A 21 -2.39 -10.63 63.48
CA ASP A 21 -1.92 -12.02 63.67
C ASP A 21 -2.91 -12.92 62.88
N GLY A 22 -2.60 -14.11 62.35
CA GLY A 22 -1.42 -14.95 62.41
C GLY A 22 -1.61 -16.27 61.62
N GLU A 23 -0.47 -16.92 61.34
CA GLU A 23 -0.23 -18.38 61.15
C GLU A 23 -0.80 -19.11 59.91
N GLN A 24 -0.07 -19.98 59.17
CA GLN A 24 1.10 -20.84 59.45
C GLN A 24 1.92 -21.15 58.17
N ALA A 25 3.19 -21.53 58.35
CA ALA A 25 4.16 -21.91 57.31
C ALA A 25 4.38 -23.44 57.24
N VAL A 26 4.73 -23.97 56.05
CA VAL A 26 5.80 -24.98 55.85
C VAL A 26 6.24 -25.05 54.37
N ASP A 27 7.49 -25.45 54.20
CA ASP A 27 8.44 -25.24 53.10
C ASP A 27 8.58 -26.44 52.13
N GLU A 28 9.35 -26.20 51.07
CA GLU A 28 10.12 -27.11 50.20
C GLU A 28 9.52 -27.58 48.87
N GLY A 29 10.23 -27.28 47.77
CA GLY A 29 10.08 -27.99 46.49
C GLY A 29 10.47 -27.22 45.23
N GLU A 30 11.76 -27.00 45.01
CA GLU A 30 12.37 -26.48 43.78
C GLU A 30 12.08 -27.36 42.54
N ALA A 31 11.54 -26.76 41.48
CA ALA A 31 11.70 -27.24 40.10
C ALA A 31 11.50 -26.10 39.11
N ALA A 32 12.61 -25.48 38.68
CA ALA A 32 12.65 -24.58 37.55
C ALA A 32 12.32 -25.34 36.25
N ALA A 33 11.34 -24.84 35.49
CA ALA A 33 11.04 -25.26 34.13
C ALA A 33 10.60 -24.05 33.30
N PRO A 34 10.90 -24.05 31.99
CA PRO A 34 11.71 -23.00 31.40
C PRO A 34 10.89 -21.80 30.93
N SER A 35 11.56 -20.65 30.96
CA SER A 35 11.24 -19.43 30.23
C SER A 35 10.91 -19.77 28.78
N GLY A 36 9.62 -19.99 28.51
CA GLY A 36 9.11 -19.99 27.16
C GLY A 36 9.39 -18.61 26.59
N SER A 37 10.40 -18.53 25.72
CA SER A 37 10.57 -17.38 24.85
C SER A 37 9.30 -17.29 24.03
N THR A 38 8.38 -16.44 24.50
CA THR A 38 7.28 -15.96 23.68
C THR A 38 7.96 -15.18 22.56
N SER A 39 8.27 -15.87 21.48
CA SER A 39 8.66 -15.23 20.23
C SER A 39 7.52 -14.27 19.93
N ARG A 40 7.71 -12.98 20.20
CA ARG A 40 6.79 -11.94 19.77
C ARG A 40 6.68 -12.12 18.27
N SER A 41 5.58 -12.71 17.80
CA SER A 41 5.38 -12.89 16.38
C SER A 41 5.30 -11.49 15.78
N THR A 42 6.36 -11.04 15.11
CA THR A 42 6.38 -9.72 14.48
C THR A 42 5.28 -9.72 13.42
N LYS A 43 4.17 -9.03 13.68
CA LYS A 43 3.07 -8.92 12.73
C LYS A 43 3.56 -8.05 11.57
N HIS A 44 3.71 -8.64 10.39
CA HIS A 44 3.92 -7.87 9.17
C HIS A 44 2.62 -7.11 8.84
N THR A 45 2.77 -5.89 8.36
CA THR A 45 1.67 -5.01 7.93
C THR A 45 1.92 -4.56 6.50
N SER A 46 0.86 -4.16 5.80
CA SER A 46 0.96 -3.51 4.49
C SER A 46 -0.21 -2.56 4.30
N ARG A 47 0.00 -1.53 3.47
CA ARG A 47 -1.06 -0.60 3.05
C ARG A 47 -1.88 -1.11 1.87
N ILE A 48 -1.53 -2.25 1.26
CA ILE A 48 -2.36 -2.84 0.20
C ILE A 48 -3.75 -3.15 0.76
N ALA A 49 -4.78 -2.49 0.21
CA ALA A 49 -6.16 -2.59 0.64
C ALA A 49 -7.01 -3.43 -0.34
N ILE A 50 -6.56 -4.65 -0.63
CA ILE A 50 -7.17 -5.51 -1.66
C ILE A 50 -8.65 -5.81 -1.39
N GLN A 51 -9.02 -6.04 -0.12
CA GLN A 51 -10.41 -6.27 0.26
C GLN A 51 -11.30 -5.07 -0.09
N LYS A 52 -10.83 -3.85 0.22
CA LYS A 52 -11.53 -2.61 -0.10
C LYS A 52 -11.71 -2.43 -1.60
N VAL A 53 -10.68 -2.71 -2.38
CA VAL A 53 -10.79 -2.67 -3.84
C VAL A 53 -11.82 -3.68 -4.35
N THR A 54 -11.81 -4.93 -3.85
CA THR A 54 -12.80 -5.94 -4.27
C THR A 54 -14.23 -5.58 -3.85
N GLU A 55 -14.41 -4.96 -2.67
CA GLU A 55 -15.71 -4.46 -2.20
C GLU A 55 -16.24 -3.34 -3.11
N VAL A 56 -15.40 -2.35 -3.45
CA VAL A 56 -15.77 -1.26 -4.36
C VAL A 56 -16.12 -1.80 -5.75
N ILE A 57 -15.31 -2.70 -6.32
CA ILE A 57 -15.58 -3.31 -7.63
C ILE A 57 -16.92 -4.06 -7.62
N ALA A 58 -17.20 -4.83 -6.57
CA ALA A 58 -18.45 -5.57 -6.45
C ALA A 58 -19.69 -4.67 -6.44
N ALA A 59 -19.57 -3.42 -5.97
CA ALA A 59 -20.64 -2.44 -5.92
C ALA A 59 -20.78 -1.58 -7.20
N LEU A 60 -19.88 -1.70 -8.18
CA LEU A 60 -19.96 -0.93 -9.42
C LEU A 60 -21.10 -1.44 -10.31
N SER A 61 -21.92 -0.50 -10.81
CA SER A 61 -22.88 -0.75 -11.89
C SER A 61 -22.18 -1.08 -13.20
N ASP A 62 -22.90 -1.69 -14.15
CA ASP A 62 -22.37 -1.99 -15.49
C ASP A 62 -21.85 -0.75 -16.20
N TYR A 63 -22.56 0.38 -16.07
CA TYR A 63 -22.11 1.63 -16.66
C TYR A 63 -20.80 2.14 -16.04
N LYS A 64 -20.64 2.06 -14.71
CA LYS A 64 -19.37 2.41 -14.06
C LYS A 64 -18.23 1.47 -14.46
N ARG A 65 -18.52 0.17 -14.64
CA ARG A 65 -17.56 -0.81 -15.15
C ARG A 65 -17.10 -0.43 -16.55
N PHE A 66 -18.03 -0.08 -17.44
CA PHE A 66 -17.71 0.46 -18.77
C PHE A 66 -16.75 1.67 -18.69
N LEU A 67 -17.01 2.64 -17.80
CA LEU A 67 -16.10 3.80 -17.63
C LEU A 67 -14.68 3.39 -17.17
N VAL A 68 -14.55 2.31 -16.39
CA VAL A 68 -13.25 1.75 -15.97
C VAL A 68 -12.53 1.07 -17.16
N GLU A 69 -13.28 0.44 -18.05
CA GLU A 69 -12.72 -0.15 -19.28
C GLU A 69 -12.23 0.93 -20.24
N GLU A 70 -12.95 2.04 -20.39
CA GLU A 70 -12.55 3.15 -21.26
C GLU A 70 -11.18 3.75 -20.90
N ILE A 71 -10.81 3.72 -19.61
CA ILE A 71 -9.50 4.22 -19.14
C ILE A 71 -8.41 3.14 -19.12
N GLY A 72 -8.72 1.92 -19.55
CA GLY A 72 -7.76 0.80 -19.66
C GLY A 72 -7.45 0.10 -18.34
N PHE A 73 -8.33 0.20 -17.34
CA PHE A 73 -8.19 -0.45 -16.03
C PHE A 73 -9.10 -1.69 -15.90
N GLU A 74 -9.56 -2.26 -17.01
CA GLU A 74 -10.50 -3.38 -17.03
C GLU A 74 -9.97 -4.64 -16.33
N GLY A 75 -8.65 -4.83 -16.26
CA GLY A 75 -8.07 -5.95 -15.53
C GLY A 75 -8.31 -5.86 -14.03
N VAL A 76 -8.43 -4.64 -13.48
CA VAL A 76 -8.75 -4.42 -12.08
C VAL A 76 -10.12 -5.01 -11.73
N LEU A 77 -11.10 -4.90 -12.65
CA LEU A 77 -12.44 -5.46 -12.49
C LEU A 77 -12.45 -6.99 -12.39
N ARG A 78 -11.37 -7.65 -12.83
CA ARG A 78 -11.21 -9.10 -12.87
C ARG A 78 -10.29 -9.65 -11.77
N ILE A 79 -9.80 -8.78 -10.86
CA ILE A 79 -8.99 -9.23 -9.74
C ILE A 79 -9.82 -10.18 -8.88
N PRO A 80 -9.35 -11.42 -8.64
CA PRO A 80 -10.10 -12.39 -7.86
C PRO A 80 -10.27 -11.88 -6.43
N MET A 81 -11.30 -12.38 -5.73
CA MET A 81 -11.52 -12.05 -4.34
C MET A 81 -10.40 -12.64 -3.45
N ILE A 82 -9.33 -11.86 -3.23
CA ILE A 82 -8.20 -12.25 -2.38
C ILE A 82 -8.51 -11.84 -0.96
N GLN A 83 -8.93 -12.80 -0.14
CA GLN A 83 -9.28 -12.55 1.27
C GLN A 83 -8.07 -12.15 2.12
N LYS A 84 -6.86 -12.63 1.82
CA LYS A 84 -5.67 -12.31 2.61
C LYS A 84 -4.39 -12.42 1.78
N ILE A 85 -3.53 -11.41 1.89
CA ILE A 85 -2.18 -11.42 1.30
C ILE A 85 -1.21 -12.08 2.27
N ASN A 86 -0.37 -12.99 1.78
CA ASN A 86 0.63 -13.65 2.61
C ASN A 86 1.86 -12.76 2.79
N LEU A 87 1.85 -11.85 3.77
CA LEU A 87 2.93 -10.88 3.95
C LEU A 87 4.29 -11.50 4.27
N LYS A 88 4.34 -12.68 4.91
CA LYS A 88 5.61 -13.41 5.11
C LYS A 88 6.19 -13.85 3.76
N PHE A 89 5.34 -14.34 2.86
CA PHE A 89 5.76 -14.75 1.53
C PHE A 89 6.14 -13.55 0.65
N SER A 90 5.39 -12.44 0.70
CA SER A 90 5.80 -11.18 0.05
C SER A 90 7.19 -10.75 0.50
N LYS A 91 7.41 -10.69 1.83
CA LYS A 91 8.72 -10.31 2.38
C LYS A 91 9.81 -11.24 1.89
N PHE A 92 9.58 -12.55 1.93
CA PHE A 92 10.53 -13.54 1.42
C PHE A 92 10.86 -13.32 -0.07
N LEU A 93 9.86 -13.10 -0.93
CA LEU A 93 10.10 -12.88 -2.35
C LEU A 93 10.85 -11.57 -2.60
N MET A 94 10.49 -10.50 -1.89
CA MET A 94 11.18 -9.20 -2.00
C MET A 94 12.67 -9.29 -1.60
N THR A 95 13.05 -10.11 -0.60
CA THR A 95 14.48 -10.28 -0.27
C THR A 95 15.26 -10.99 -1.37
N LYS A 96 14.59 -11.79 -2.20
CA LYS A 96 15.16 -12.54 -3.34
C LYS A 96 15.22 -11.77 -4.65
N VAL A 97 14.68 -10.54 -4.69
CA VAL A 97 14.75 -9.69 -5.89
C VAL A 97 16.16 -9.14 -6.07
N ASP A 98 16.72 -9.26 -7.27
CA ASP A 98 17.79 -8.39 -7.76
C ASP A 98 17.15 -7.18 -8.43
N VAL A 99 17.36 -6.00 -7.84
CA VAL A 99 16.75 -4.75 -8.33
C VAL A 99 17.42 -4.26 -9.61
N LYS A 100 18.69 -4.57 -9.84
CA LYS A 100 19.40 -4.10 -11.03
C LYS A 100 19.03 -4.94 -12.24
N GLU A 101 18.97 -6.25 -12.05
CA GLU A 101 18.67 -7.20 -13.13
C GLU A 101 17.16 -7.49 -13.28
N HIS A 102 16.32 -6.86 -12.45
CA HIS A 102 14.87 -7.05 -12.42
C HIS A 102 14.45 -8.54 -12.41
N CYS A 103 15.02 -9.32 -11.49
CA CYS A 103 14.73 -10.75 -11.41
C CYS A 103 14.63 -11.26 -9.97
N ILE A 104 13.99 -12.42 -9.79
CA ILE A 104 13.91 -13.13 -8.51
C ILE A 104 14.84 -14.33 -8.57
N ILE A 105 15.74 -14.45 -7.60
CA ILE A 105 16.68 -15.57 -7.46
C ILE A 105 16.30 -16.39 -6.22
N LEU A 106 15.60 -17.50 -6.42
CA LEU A 106 15.07 -18.34 -5.32
C LEU A 106 16.13 -19.27 -4.71
N ARG A 107 17.11 -19.69 -5.50
CA ARG A 107 18.20 -20.59 -5.10
C ARG A 107 19.48 -20.17 -5.82
N ASP A 108 20.62 -20.31 -5.15
CA ASP A 108 21.95 -20.12 -5.75
C ASP A 108 22.12 -21.01 -6.98
N GLY A 109 22.51 -20.41 -8.10
CA GLY A 109 22.64 -21.10 -9.40
C GLY A 109 21.32 -21.50 -10.06
N GLY A 110 20.16 -21.12 -9.50
CA GLY A 110 18.85 -21.32 -10.13
C GLY A 110 18.62 -20.34 -11.28
N THR A 111 17.73 -20.71 -12.22
CA THR A 111 17.30 -19.81 -13.30
C THR A 111 16.59 -18.58 -12.72
N PRO A 112 17.05 -17.36 -13.03
CA PRO A 112 16.39 -16.14 -12.58
C PRO A 112 14.98 -16.02 -13.18
N ILE A 113 14.02 -15.58 -12.37
CA ILE A 113 12.68 -15.22 -12.86
C ILE A 113 12.67 -13.71 -13.12
N THR A 114 12.83 -13.30 -14.38
CA THR A 114 12.81 -11.89 -14.78
C THR A 114 11.39 -11.34 -14.80
N PHE A 115 11.24 -10.06 -14.48
CA PHE A 115 9.97 -9.36 -14.57
C PHE A 115 10.19 -7.91 -15.03
N TYR A 116 9.24 -7.39 -15.80
CA TYR A 116 9.30 -6.08 -16.42
C TYR A 116 7.98 -5.31 -16.20
N PRO A 117 7.94 -3.99 -16.46
CA PRO A 117 6.71 -3.22 -16.39
C PRO A 117 5.52 -3.88 -17.10
N GLU A 118 5.73 -4.45 -18.29
CA GLU A 118 4.67 -5.09 -19.10
C GLU A 118 4.03 -6.29 -18.39
N ASP A 119 4.73 -6.92 -17.45
CA ASP A 119 4.16 -8.01 -16.66
C ASP A 119 3.10 -7.51 -15.66
N PHE A 120 3.14 -6.23 -15.24
CA PHE A 120 2.02 -5.63 -14.49
C PHE A 120 0.75 -5.59 -15.34
N HIS A 121 0.85 -5.33 -16.64
CA HIS A 121 -0.31 -5.40 -17.53
C HIS A 121 -0.84 -6.84 -17.61
N LYS A 122 0.05 -7.84 -17.74
CA LYS A 122 -0.37 -9.25 -17.79
C LYS A 122 -1.05 -9.70 -16.50
N VAL A 123 -0.56 -9.24 -15.35
CA VAL A 123 -1.04 -9.64 -14.02
C VAL A 123 -2.30 -8.88 -13.62
N PHE A 124 -2.37 -7.58 -13.87
CA PHE A 124 -3.41 -6.69 -13.35
C PHE A 124 -4.30 -6.04 -14.42
N GLY A 125 -3.93 -6.12 -15.70
CA GLY A 125 -4.61 -5.46 -16.82
C GLY A 125 -4.82 -3.97 -16.59
N ILE A 126 -3.76 -3.28 -16.18
CA ILE A 126 -3.66 -1.80 -16.13
C ILE A 126 -2.86 -1.30 -17.34
N PRO A 127 -2.97 -0.01 -17.73
CA PRO A 127 -2.38 0.42 -18.99
C PRO A 127 -0.83 0.42 -18.97
N CYS A 128 -0.25 -0.03 -20.07
CA CYS A 128 1.18 0.06 -20.37
C CYS A 128 1.38 1.03 -21.55
N GLY A 129 0.88 2.25 -21.40
CA GLY A 129 0.88 3.27 -22.43
C GLY A 129 2.28 3.78 -22.79
N GLN A 130 2.36 4.57 -23.87
CA GLN A 130 3.63 5.10 -24.39
C GLN A 130 4.08 6.39 -23.69
N ARG A 131 3.18 7.10 -22.99
CA ARG A 131 3.50 8.34 -22.29
C ARG A 131 4.03 8.04 -20.89
N ASP A 132 5.11 8.70 -20.51
CA ASP A 132 5.65 8.59 -19.15
C ASP A 132 4.82 9.45 -18.18
N ILE A 133 4.49 8.91 -17.00
CA ILE A 133 3.74 9.61 -15.95
C ILE A 133 4.54 10.79 -15.37
N HIS A 134 5.86 10.79 -15.52
CA HIS A 134 6.75 11.91 -15.17
C HIS A 134 7.30 12.64 -16.41
N GLY A 135 6.70 12.42 -17.58
CA GLY A 135 7.10 13.05 -18.84
C GLY A 135 6.68 14.52 -18.95
N LYS A 136 7.16 15.21 -19.98
CA LYS A 136 6.85 16.64 -20.21
C LYS A 136 5.37 16.95 -20.40
N ASP A 137 4.58 15.97 -20.85
CA ASP A 137 3.14 16.13 -21.11
C ASP A 137 2.29 16.20 -19.83
N VAL A 138 2.88 15.89 -18.66
CA VAL A 138 2.20 15.87 -17.36
C VAL A 138 2.37 17.15 -16.56
N ASP A 139 2.93 18.21 -17.16
CA ASP A 139 2.97 19.53 -16.51
C ASP A 139 1.54 19.96 -16.12
N ILE A 140 1.41 20.38 -14.88
CA ILE A 140 0.13 20.73 -14.26
C ILE A 140 0.36 21.82 -13.22
N THR A 141 -0.51 22.83 -13.22
CA THR A 141 -0.44 23.93 -12.27
C THR A 141 -1.09 23.55 -10.94
N SER A 142 -0.75 24.26 -9.86
CA SER A 142 -1.35 24.05 -8.54
C SER A 142 -2.87 24.25 -8.56
N GLU A 143 -3.37 25.20 -9.35
CA GLU A 143 -4.80 25.48 -9.52
C GLU A 143 -5.52 24.32 -10.20
N ALA A 144 -4.89 23.71 -11.21
CA ALA A 144 -5.43 22.53 -11.89
C ALA A 144 -5.43 21.30 -10.96
N ILE A 145 -4.39 21.12 -10.14
CA ILE A 145 -4.39 20.08 -9.10
C ILE A 145 -5.55 20.27 -8.13
N GLU A 146 -5.79 21.50 -7.66
CA GLU A 146 -6.88 21.79 -6.73
C GLU A 146 -8.26 21.62 -7.39
N PHE A 147 -8.39 21.96 -8.67
CA PHE A 147 -9.60 21.65 -9.44
C PHE A 147 -9.87 20.15 -9.49
N ILE A 148 -8.86 19.33 -9.83
CA ILE A 148 -9.01 17.87 -9.86
C ILE A 148 -9.41 17.34 -8.49
N ARG A 149 -8.75 17.79 -7.41
CA ARG A 149 -9.10 17.41 -6.04
C ARG A 149 -10.56 17.72 -5.72
N ASN A 150 -11.01 18.94 -6.01
CA ASN A 150 -12.41 19.32 -5.79
C ASN A 150 -13.36 18.46 -6.63
N SER A 151 -12.99 18.17 -7.88
CA SER A 151 -13.81 17.35 -8.80
C SER A 151 -14.00 15.91 -8.31
N ILE A 152 -13.05 15.35 -7.54
CA ILE A 152 -13.14 14.01 -6.94
C ILE A 152 -13.61 14.04 -5.47
N GLY A 153 -14.09 15.19 -4.99
CA GLY A 153 -14.65 15.34 -3.64
C GLY A 153 -13.62 15.61 -2.54
N TRP A 154 -12.37 15.91 -2.88
CA TRP A 154 -11.29 16.28 -1.96
C TRP A 154 -11.16 17.80 -1.78
N THR A 155 -12.22 18.39 -1.26
CA THR A 155 -12.28 19.81 -0.86
C THR A 155 -11.46 20.11 0.39
N GLU A 156 -11.22 21.39 0.69
CA GLU A 156 -10.55 21.83 1.94
C GLU A 156 -11.24 21.35 3.22
N LYS A 157 -12.55 21.08 3.17
CA LYS A 157 -13.36 20.66 4.33
C LYS A 157 -13.46 19.14 4.49
N SER A 158 -12.98 18.38 3.52
CA SER A 158 -13.10 16.92 3.48
C SER A 158 -11.77 16.24 3.78
N ASP A 159 -11.84 15.06 4.41
CA ASP A 159 -10.69 14.17 4.54
C ASP A 159 -10.22 13.72 3.14
N ARG A 160 -8.95 13.99 2.81
CA ARG A 160 -8.32 13.62 1.54
C ARG A 160 -7.79 12.18 1.59
N SER A 161 -8.61 11.26 2.09
CA SER A 161 -8.27 9.85 2.27
C SER A 161 -8.83 8.97 1.15
N LEU A 162 -8.29 7.77 1.01
CA LEU A 162 -8.87 6.77 0.10
C LEU A 162 -10.28 6.37 0.52
N SER A 163 -10.59 6.38 1.82
CA SER A 163 -11.94 6.08 2.33
C SER A 163 -12.97 7.11 1.84
N SER A 164 -12.61 8.39 1.71
CA SER A 164 -13.53 9.38 1.13
C SER A 164 -13.74 9.18 -0.38
N LEU A 165 -12.72 8.66 -1.09
CA LEU A 165 -12.89 8.24 -2.49
C LEU A 165 -13.79 7.03 -2.63
N GLU A 166 -13.78 6.06 -1.71
CA GLU A 166 -14.73 4.94 -1.73
C GLU A 166 -16.19 5.45 -1.73
N VAL A 167 -16.49 6.41 -0.86
CA VAL A 167 -17.81 7.06 -0.79
C VAL A 167 -18.10 7.84 -2.07
N PHE A 168 -17.13 8.57 -2.61
CA PHE A 168 -17.28 9.33 -3.85
C PHE A 168 -17.59 8.42 -5.05
N ILE A 169 -16.82 7.33 -5.21
CA ILE A 169 -17.00 6.31 -6.25
C ILE A 169 -18.36 5.63 -6.12
N GLY A 170 -18.92 5.56 -4.91
CA GLY A 170 -20.26 5.03 -4.63
C GLY A 170 -21.42 5.86 -5.19
N LYS A 171 -21.22 7.17 -5.48
CA LYS A 171 -22.28 8.06 -6.01
C LYS A 171 -22.88 7.55 -7.31
N GLU A 172 -24.16 7.80 -7.54
CA GLU A 172 -24.81 7.36 -8.78
C GLU A 172 -24.16 8.02 -10.01
N ILE A 173 -23.80 7.20 -11.00
CA ILE A 173 -23.28 7.62 -12.30
C ILE A 173 -23.91 6.73 -13.36
N ASN A 174 -24.49 7.37 -14.37
CA ASN A 174 -25.18 6.70 -15.47
C ASN A 174 -24.94 7.46 -16.80
N GLU A 175 -25.57 6.99 -17.88
CA GLU A 175 -25.42 7.56 -19.22
C GLU A 175 -25.82 9.04 -19.30
N LEU A 176 -26.77 9.47 -18.48
CA LEU A 176 -27.28 10.84 -18.45
C LEU A 176 -26.42 11.79 -17.60
N SER A 177 -25.48 11.25 -16.81
CA SER A 177 -24.53 12.07 -16.06
C SER A 177 -23.72 12.98 -16.99
N SER A 178 -23.33 14.13 -16.48
CA SER A 178 -22.49 15.07 -17.21
C SER A 178 -21.10 14.47 -17.50
N ARG A 179 -20.39 15.03 -18.49
CA ARG A 179 -19.00 14.66 -18.80
C ARG A 179 -18.10 14.81 -17.57
N LEU A 180 -18.25 15.93 -16.85
CA LEU A 180 -17.45 16.19 -15.65
C LEU A 180 -17.66 15.12 -14.57
N GLU A 181 -18.91 14.68 -14.33
CA GLU A 181 -19.18 13.62 -13.34
C GLU A 181 -18.55 12.28 -13.75
N LYS A 182 -18.61 11.93 -15.04
CA LYS A 182 -17.99 10.71 -15.58
C LYS A 182 -16.46 10.76 -15.48
N ASP A 183 -15.87 11.90 -15.83
CA ASP A 183 -14.42 12.11 -15.76
C ASP A 183 -13.95 12.14 -14.30
N SER A 184 -14.68 12.79 -13.41
CA SER A 184 -14.45 12.75 -11.96
C SER A 184 -14.47 11.33 -11.40
N PHE A 185 -15.43 10.50 -11.83
CA PHE A 185 -15.46 9.09 -11.44
C PHE A 185 -14.20 8.35 -11.91
N LYS A 186 -13.82 8.51 -13.18
CA LYS A 186 -12.61 7.90 -13.76
C LYS A 186 -11.35 8.30 -12.99
N MET A 187 -11.16 9.60 -12.75
CA MET A 187 -10.04 10.14 -11.98
C MET A 187 -10.03 9.59 -10.54
N ALA A 188 -11.16 9.63 -9.84
CA ALA A 188 -11.29 9.12 -8.48
C ALA A 188 -10.97 7.62 -8.40
N PHE A 189 -11.44 6.83 -9.38
CA PHE A 189 -11.16 5.41 -9.47
C PHE A 189 -9.66 5.15 -9.62
N VAL A 190 -8.97 5.86 -10.52
CA VAL A 190 -7.51 5.73 -10.68
C VAL A 190 -6.77 6.07 -9.39
N VAL A 191 -7.08 7.21 -8.75
CA VAL A 191 -6.44 7.60 -7.49
C VAL A 191 -6.68 6.53 -6.40
N PHE A 192 -7.90 6.02 -6.33
CA PHE A 192 -8.27 4.98 -5.37
C PHE A 192 -7.47 3.69 -5.58
N VAL A 193 -7.43 3.14 -6.80
CA VAL A 193 -6.73 1.86 -7.06
C VAL A 193 -5.22 2.00 -7.00
N MET A 194 -4.68 3.12 -7.47
CA MET A 194 -3.25 3.41 -7.36
C MET A 194 -2.84 3.56 -5.89
N GLY A 195 -3.60 4.30 -5.09
CA GLY A 195 -3.33 4.45 -3.66
C GLY A 195 -3.60 3.19 -2.83
N SER A 196 -4.48 2.31 -3.29
CA SER A 196 -4.87 1.10 -2.55
C SER A 196 -4.05 -0.14 -2.90
N LEU A 197 -3.55 -0.26 -4.13
CA LEU A 197 -2.90 -1.48 -4.63
C LEU A 197 -1.52 -1.24 -5.23
N PHE A 198 -1.42 -0.33 -6.18
CA PHE A 198 -0.29 -0.30 -7.11
C PHE A 198 0.87 0.59 -6.63
N ALA A 199 0.55 1.73 -6.02
CA ALA A 199 1.51 2.64 -5.41
C ALA A 199 1.01 3.10 -4.02
N PRO A 200 0.78 2.17 -3.08
CA PRO A 200 0.27 2.52 -1.76
C PRO A 200 1.32 3.30 -0.96
N CYS A 201 1.07 4.59 -0.76
CA CYS A 201 1.97 5.49 -0.04
C CYS A 201 1.97 5.24 1.48
N THR A 202 3.12 5.49 2.11
CA THR A 202 3.30 5.36 3.57
C THR A 202 2.81 6.58 4.35
N LYS A 203 2.55 7.71 3.68
CA LYS A 203 1.98 8.91 4.31
C LYS A 203 0.46 8.90 4.15
N HIS A 204 -0.25 9.21 5.22
CA HIS A 204 -1.73 9.34 5.23
C HIS A 204 -2.22 10.57 4.45
N ASP A 205 -1.30 11.44 4.06
CA ASP A 205 -1.60 12.63 3.26
C ASP A 205 -1.33 12.33 1.77
N HIS A 206 -2.43 12.17 1.02
CA HIS A 206 -2.42 12.02 -0.43
C HIS A 206 -2.11 13.33 -1.18
N SER A 207 -1.68 14.39 -0.47
CA SER A 207 -1.10 15.60 -1.06
C SER A 207 0.05 15.33 -2.04
N THR A 208 0.75 14.20 -1.89
CA THR A 208 1.91 13.78 -2.69
C THR A 208 1.59 12.74 -3.77
N ILE A 209 0.44 12.88 -4.44
CA ILE A 209 0.19 12.18 -5.70
C ILE A 209 1.00 12.86 -6.81
N TYR A 210 1.91 12.12 -7.43
CA TYR A 210 2.81 12.65 -8.46
C TYR A 210 2.26 12.51 -9.89
N TYR A 211 1.11 11.86 -10.06
CA TYR A 211 0.51 11.56 -11.36
C TYR A 211 -0.73 12.41 -11.67
N TRP A 212 -0.93 13.55 -10.98
CA TRP A 212 -2.06 14.46 -11.26
C TRP A 212 -2.13 14.85 -12.74
N GLY A 213 -0.99 15.15 -13.35
CA GLY A 213 -0.91 15.50 -14.76
C GLY A 213 -1.30 14.36 -15.72
N ALA A 214 -1.21 13.10 -15.29
CA ALA A 214 -1.62 11.95 -16.09
C ALA A 214 -3.14 11.66 -16.01
N ILE A 215 -3.83 12.18 -14.98
CA ILE A 215 -5.28 12.01 -14.81
C ILE A 215 -6.09 13.27 -15.10
N LYS A 216 -5.44 14.42 -15.35
CA LYS A 216 -6.12 15.70 -15.65
C LYS A 216 -7.08 15.63 -16.84
N ASP A 217 -6.84 14.70 -17.74
CA ASP A 217 -7.69 14.42 -18.90
C ASP A 217 -8.02 12.93 -18.92
N ALA A 218 -9.28 12.61 -18.62
CA ALA A 218 -9.75 11.25 -18.46
C ALA A 218 -9.66 10.43 -19.76
N GLU A 219 -9.71 11.08 -20.94
CA GLU A 219 -9.61 10.41 -22.24
C GLU A 219 -8.18 9.90 -22.51
N ASN A 220 -7.19 10.54 -21.90
CA ASN A 220 -5.78 10.25 -22.10
C ASN A 220 -5.19 9.31 -21.03
N ILE A 221 -5.94 8.94 -19.99
CA ILE A 221 -5.46 8.10 -18.88
C ILE A 221 -4.80 6.82 -19.40
N SER A 222 -5.43 6.13 -20.36
CA SER A 222 -4.94 4.85 -20.90
C SER A 222 -3.63 4.98 -21.69
N LEU A 223 -3.27 6.19 -22.14
CA LEU A 223 -2.05 6.44 -22.91
C LEU A 223 -0.80 6.53 -22.03
N PHE A 224 -0.95 6.64 -20.71
CA PHE A 224 0.15 6.71 -19.76
C PHE A 224 0.61 5.32 -19.29
N ASN A 225 1.90 5.22 -18.95
CA ASN A 225 2.52 3.97 -18.51
C ASN A 225 2.34 3.73 -17.00
N TRP A 226 1.12 3.36 -16.60
CA TRP A 226 0.78 3.00 -15.21
C TRP A 226 1.54 1.76 -14.73
N CYS A 227 1.83 0.83 -15.64
CA CYS A 227 2.67 -0.34 -15.40
C CYS A 227 4.06 0.06 -14.89
N LYS A 228 4.78 0.90 -15.64
CA LYS A 228 6.13 1.38 -15.28
C LYS A 228 6.12 2.15 -13.97
N TYR A 229 5.11 2.98 -13.74
CA TYR A 229 4.98 3.72 -12.49
C TYR A 229 4.82 2.80 -11.27
N SER A 230 3.93 1.80 -11.39
CA SER A 230 3.68 0.80 -10.34
C SER A 230 4.89 -0.11 -10.09
N PHE A 231 5.57 -0.50 -11.17
CA PHE A 231 6.80 -1.28 -11.15
C PHE A 231 7.94 -0.53 -10.43
N ASN A 232 8.17 0.74 -10.76
CA ASN A 232 9.18 1.55 -10.08
C ASN A 232 8.88 1.67 -8.58
N PHE A 233 7.62 1.88 -8.22
CA PHE A 233 7.22 1.96 -6.81
C PHE A 233 7.40 0.62 -6.07
N LEU A 234 7.22 -0.51 -6.74
CA LEU A 234 7.56 -1.83 -6.20
C LEU A 234 9.08 -1.98 -5.99
N LEU A 235 9.90 -1.58 -6.96
CA LEU A 235 11.36 -1.65 -6.83
C LEU A 235 11.90 -0.74 -5.72
N GLU A 236 11.37 0.46 -5.57
CA GLU A 236 11.69 1.36 -4.45
C GLU A 236 11.38 0.71 -3.10
N ALA A 237 10.24 0.02 -2.99
CA ALA A 237 9.89 -0.71 -1.77
C ALA A 237 10.83 -1.89 -1.50
N VAL A 238 11.29 -2.60 -2.53
CA VAL A 238 12.30 -3.65 -2.40
C VAL A 238 13.64 -3.08 -1.93
N CYS A 239 14.11 -1.99 -2.54
CA CYS A 239 15.33 -1.28 -2.14
C CYS A 239 15.28 -0.89 -0.65
N LYS A 240 14.19 -0.24 -0.24
CA LYS A 240 13.99 0.17 1.15
C LYS A 240 14.05 -1.02 2.10
N LEU A 241 13.35 -2.11 1.77
CA LEU A 241 13.33 -3.33 2.59
C LEU A 241 14.72 -3.94 2.76
N LYS A 242 15.52 -3.97 1.69
CA LYS A 242 16.90 -4.48 1.72
C LYS A 242 17.80 -3.58 2.56
N LEU A 243 17.75 -2.27 2.38
CA LEU A 243 18.51 -1.30 3.19
C LEU A 243 18.21 -1.43 4.69
N GLU A 244 16.94 -1.59 5.06
CA GLU A 244 16.55 -1.83 6.45
C GLU A 244 17.10 -3.18 6.96
N THR A 245 17.04 -4.22 6.14
CA THR A 245 17.56 -5.55 6.50
C THR A 245 19.09 -5.53 6.70
N ASP A 246 19.83 -4.86 5.81
CA ASP A 246 21.28 -4.71 5.88
C ASP A 246 21.69 -3.86 7.10
N ALA A 247 20.85 -2.92 7.51
CA ALA A 247 21.01 -2.14 8.74
C ALA A 247 20.60 -2.91 10.02
N ASN A 248 20.33 -4.22 9.94
CA ASN A 248 19.82 -5.06 11.03
C ASN A 248 18.49 -4.57 11.63
N ILE A 249 17.73 -3.76 10.90
CA ILE A 249 16.34 -3.43 11.23
C ILE A 249 15.48 -4.60 10.76
N THR A 250 14.41 -4.93 11.51
CA THR A 250 13.44 -5.94 11.07
C THR A 250 12.25 -5.25 10.41
N PRO A 251 12.13 -5.22 9.07
CA PRO A 251 10.98 -4.59 8.42
C PRO A 251 9.70 -5.31 8.82
N ASN A 252 8.81 -4.58 9.49
CA ASN A 252 7.47 -5.02 9.87
C ASN A 252 6.39 -4.42 8.96
N HIS A 253 6.75 -3.52 8.06
CA HIS A 253 5.85 -2.86 7.13
C HIS A 253 6.31 -3.08 5.68
N LEU A 254 5.43 -3.64 4.84
CA LEU A 254 5.67 -3.82 3.41
C LEU A 254 4.94 -2.75 2.62
N SER A 255 5.72 -2.00 1.84
CA SER A 255 5.25 -0.99 0.90
C SER A 255 5.26 -1.53 -0.54
N GLY A 256 4.70 -0.75 -1.48
CA GLY A 256 4.61 -1.12 -2.88
C GLY A 256 3.66 -2.27 -3.19
N CYS A 257 3.46 -2.55 -4.49
CA CYS A 257 2.56 -3.59 -4.97
C CYS A 257 3.16 -5.00 -4.85
N HIS A 258 3.54 -5.43 -3.64
CA HIS A 258 4.13 -6.77 -3.42
C HIS A 258 3.16 -7.92 -3.72
N LEU A 259 1.86 -7.62 -3.90
CA LEU A 259 0.87 -8.55 -4.43
C LEU A 259 1.29 -9.09 -5.81
N PHE A 260 2.01 -8.30 -6.61
CA PHE A 260 2.55 -8.71 -7.91
C PHE A 260 3.29 -10.05 -7.85
N PHE A 261 4.06 -10.30 -6.79
CA PHE A 261 4.82 -11.55 -6.65
C PHE A 261 4.00 -12.75 -6.16
N GLN A 262 2.73 -12.56 -5.79
CA GLN A 262 1.83 -13.62 -5.32
C GLN A 262 0.74 -13.99 -6.33
N VAL A 263 0.47 -13.12 -7.30
CA VAL A 263 -0.58 -13.39 -8.29
C VAL A 263 -0.02 -14.38 -9.30
N ASN A 264 -0.70 -15.52 -9.39
CA ASN A 264 -0.45 -16.47 -10.46
C ASN A 264 -1.09 -15.88 -11.73
N PRO A 265 -0.34 -15.60 -12.81
CA PRO A 265 -0.96 -15.20 -14.06
C PRO A 265 -1.99 -16.26 -14.43
N SER A 266 -3.23 -15.84 -14.63
CA SER A 266 -4.34 -16.74 -14.91
C SER A 266 -3.96 -17.64 -16.09
N LYS A 267 -4.29 -18.94 -15.96
CA LYS A 267 -3.94 -20.00 -16.93
C LYS A 267 -4.38 -19.72 -18.38
N SER A 268 -5.17 -18.68 -18.65
CA SER A 268 -5.69 -18.35 -19.98
C SER A 268 -4.66 -17.77 -20.96
N GLN A 269 -3.40 -17.57 -20.56
CA GLN A 269 -2.33 -17.06 -21.46
C GLN A 269 -1.16 -18.02 -21.67
N LEU A 270 -1.14 -19.18 -20.99
CA LEU A 270 -0.13 -20.23 -21.19
C LEU A 270 -0.54 -21.28 -22.25
N ASP A 271 -1.80 -21.27 -22.69
CA ASP A 271 -2.25 -22.04 -23.84
C ASP A 271 -2.21 -21.17 -25.10
N ARG A 272 -1.02 -20.92 -25.63
CA ARG A 272 -0.87 -20.74 -27.09
C ARG A 272 -0.14 -21.96 -27.66
N PRO A 273 -0.73 -22.66 -28.64
CA PRO A 273 -0.13 -23.85 -29.21
C PRO A 273 1.14 -23.47 -29.96
N ASN A 274 2.14 -24.36 -29.89
CA ASN A 274 3.25 -24.40 -30.83
C ASN A 274 2.71 -24.30 -32.27
N SER A 275 2.81 -23.12 -32.88
CA SER A 275 2.67 -22.95 -34.32
C SER A 275 4.06 -22.84 -34.93
N LEU A 276 4.53 -23.99 -35.39
CA LEU A 276 5.51 -24.28 -36.44
C LEU A 276 6.12 -23.05 -37.16
N LYS A 277 7.45 -22.97 -37.12
CA LYS A 277 8.33 -23.03 -38.30
C LYS A 277 9.62 -23.73 -37.95
#